data_AF-A0A359MZ63-F1
#
_entry.id   AF-A0A359MZ63-F1
#
_cell.length_a   1.000
_cell.length_b   1.000
_cell.length_c   1.000
_cell.angle_alpha   90.00
_cell.angle_beta   90.00
_cell.angle_gamma   90.00
#
_symmetry.space_group_name_H-M   'P 1'
#
loop_
_entity.id
_entity.type
_entity.pdbx_description
1 polymer ?
#
loop_
_entity_poly.entity_id
_entity_poly.type
_entity_poly.pdbx_seq_one_letter_code
_entity_poly.pdbx_strand_id
1 'polypeptide(L)' 'MIGKILFSKDIVIDAMYFQINQDWEVPIPGFFILAPKRKIKSISEFTDEESIEFMNLLRKIRK' A
#
# COMPACT_ATOMS: atom_id res chain seq x y z
N MET A 1 -13.10 -5.75 -23.38
CA MET A 1 -12.40 -6.78 -22.59
C MET A 1 -12.60 -6.44 -21.14
N ILE A 2 -13.34 -7.25 -20.39
CA ILE A 2 -13.45 -7.09 -18.93
C ILE A 2 -12.07 -7.44 -18.38
N GLY A 3 -11.37 -6.44 -17.84
CA GLY A 3 -10.00 -6.57 -17.34
C GLY A 3 -9.91 -7.72 -16.33
N LYS A 4 -8.95 -8.61 -16.53
CA LYS A 4 -8.70 -9.75 -15.64
C LYS A 4 -8.40 -9.19 -14.24
N ILE A 5 -9.23 -9.51 -13.25
CA ILE A 5 -8.95 -9.19 -11.85
C ILE A 5 -7.64 -9.88 -11.48
N LEU A 6 -6.59 -9.11 -11.27
CA LEU A 6 -5.26 -9.65 -10.97
C LEU A 6 -5.16 -10.14 -9.52
N PHE A 7 -5.93 -9.55 -8.61
CA PHE A 7 -5.96 -9.91 -7.20
C PHE A 7 -7.41 -9.88 -6.69
N SER A 8 -7.87 -10.97 -6.06
CA SER A 8 -9.27 -11.12 -5.62
C SER A 8 -9.61 -10.40 -4.31
N LYS A 9 -8.61 -9.74 -3.70
CA LYS A 9 -8.73 -9.03 -2.43
C LYS A 9 -8.26 -7.60 -2.64
N ASP A 10 -9.06 -6.65 -2.21
CA ASP A 10 -8.73 -5.21 -2.26
C ASP A 10 -7.48 -4.91 -1.41
N ILE A 11 -7.32 -5.62 -0.29
CA ILE A 11 -6.19 -5.50 0.63
C ILE A 11 -5.18 -6.63 0.40
N VAL A 12 -3.95 -6.25 0.06
CA VAL A 12 -2.81 -7.14 -0.16
C VAL A 12 -2.04 -7.35 1.15
N ILE A 13 -1.79 -6.28 1.89
CA ILE A 13 -1.12 -6.32 3.21
C ILE A 13 -1.84 -5.35 4.16
N ASP A 14 -2.20 -5.85 5.34
CA ASP A 14 -2.71 -5.04 6.44
C ASP A 14 -1.66 -5.02 7.56
N ALA A 15 -0.91 -3.93 7.66
CA ALA A 15 0.19 -3.76 8.62
C ALA A 15 -0.28 -2.95 9.84
N MET A 16 0.61 -2.61 10.77
CA MET A 16 0.22 -1.90 11.99
C MET A 16 -0.30 -0.49 11.68
N TYR A 17 0.47 0.29 10.93
CA TYR A 17 0.19 1.70 10.62
C TYR A 17 -0.26 1.93 9.18
N PHE A 18 0.00 0.98 8.27
CA PHE A 18 -0.33 1.11 6.84
C PHE A 18 -1.15 -0.05 6.30
N GLN A 19 -1.83 0.22 5.19
CA GLN A 19 -2.45 -0.79 4.33
C GLN A 19 -1.88 -0.70 2.92
N ILE A 20 -1.69 -1.85 2.29
CA ILE A 20 -1.33 -1.94 0.89
C ILE A 20 -2.47 -2.58 0.13
N ASN A 21 -2.98 -1.84 -0.85
CA ASN A 21 -4.09 -2.23 -1.68
C ASN A 21 -3.68 -2.22 -3.15
N GLN A 22 -4.36 -3.00 -3.99
CA GLN A 22 -4.26 -2.81 -5.42
C GLN A 22 -5.19 -1.66 -5.83
N ASP A 23 -4.75 -0.84 -6.79
CA ASP A 23 -5.64 0.11 -7.43
C ASP A 23 -6.70 -0.63 -8.27
N TRP A 24 -7.97 -0.33 -8.01
CA TRP A 24 -9.11 -0.97 -8.68
C TRP A 24 -9.40 -0.36 -10.06
N GLU A 25 -9.06 0.90 -10.29
CA GLU A 25 -9.20 1.58 -11.58
C GLU A 25 -8.07 1.16 -12.53
N VAL A 26 -6.88 0.93 -11.97
CA VAL A 26 -5.65 0.64 -12.72
C VAL A 26 -4.94 -0.61 -12.17
N PRO A 27 -5.50 -1.82 -12.40
CA PRO A 27 -4.90 -3.06 -11.93
C PRO A 27 -3.71 -3.45 -12.81
N ILE A 28 -2.56 -2.80 -12.60
CA ILE A 28 -1.29 -3.11 -13.25
C ILE A 28 -0.46 -4.00 -12.31
N PRO A 29 0.19 -5.08 -12.80
CA PRO A 29 1.10 -5.88 -11.98
C PRO A 29 2.21 -5.02 -11.37
N GLY A 30 2.37 -5.07 -10.05
CA GLY A 30 3.39 -4.28 -9.34
C GLY A 30 3.00 -2.84 -9.03
N PHE A 31 1.81 -2.39 -9.44
CA PHE A 31 1.24 -1.10 -9.02
C PHE A 31 0.37 -1.30 -7.78
N PHE A 32 0.80 -0.71 -6.67
CA PHE A 32 0.15 -0.84 -5.37
C PHE A 32 0.06 0.53 -4.69
N ILE A 33 -1.02 0.72 -3.95
CA ILE A 33 -1.25 1.89 -3.11
C ILE A 33 -0.85 1.50 -1.68
N LEU A 34 0.19 2.15 -1.15
CA LEU A 34 0.56 2.08 0.26
C LEU A 34 -0.02 3.31 0.97
N ALA A 35 -1.05 3.11 1.78
CA ALA A 35 -1.79 4.18 2.45
C ALA A 35 -1.67 4.09 3.99
N PRO A 36 -1.44 5.22 4.69
CA PRO A 36 -1.49 5.25 6.15
C PRO A 36 -2.93 5.05 6.65
N LYS A 37 -3.09 4.34 7.76
CA LYS A 37 -4.38 4.22 8.47
C LYS A 37 -4.74 5.53 9.18
N ARG A 38 -3.74 6.25 9.66
CA ARG A 38 -3.88 7.57 10.27
C ARG A 38 -4.05 8.63 9.18
N LYS A 39 -5.00 9.56 9.37
CA LYS A 39 -5.20 10.68 8.44
C LYS A 39 -4.03 11.65 8.54
N ILE A 40 -3.28 11.78 7.45
CA ILE A 40 -2.18 12.72 7.27
C ILE A 40 -2.23 13.29 5.85
N LYS A 41 -1.47 14.35 5.60
CA LYS A 41 -1.36 14.98 4.28
C LYS A 41 0.02 14.82 3.66
N SER A 42 1.04 14.61 4.47
CA SER A 42 2.44 14.52 4.05
C SER A 42 3.19 13.43 4.81
N ILE A 43 4.18 12.81 4.15
CA ILE A 43 5.11 11.87 4.78
C ILE A 43 5.92 12.51 5.92
N SER A 44 6.05 13.84 5.94
CA SER A 44 6.73 14.58 7.01
C SER A 44 5.98 14.52 8.34
N GLU A 45 4.73 14.07 8.35
CA GLU A 45 3.91 13.93 9.55
C GLU A 45 4.03 12.54 10.18
N PHE A 46 4.84 11.63 9.61
CA PHE A 46 5.06 10.31 10.17
C PHE A 46 5.76 10.36 11.52
N THR A 47 5.38 9.45 12.42
CA THR A 47 6.24 9.12 13.57
C THR A 47 7.46 8.32 13.12
N ASP A 48 8.43 8.14 14.01
CA ASP A 48 9.60 7.32 13.72
C ASP A 48 9.20 5.86 13.42
N GLU A 49 8.22 5.31 14.16
CA GLU A 49 7.71 3.97 13.94
C GLU A 49 6.99 3.82 12.59
N GLU A 50 6.16 4.80 12.23
CA GLU A 50 5.50 4.84 10.93
C GLU A 50 6.52 4.94 9.79
N SER A 51 7.56 5.76 9.95
CA SER A 51 8.63 5.90 8.95
C SER A 51 9.40 4.59 8.74
N ILE A 52 9.70 3.87 9.83
CA ILE A 52 10.36 2.56 9.78
C ILE A 52 9.46 1.53 9.08
N GLU A 53 8.18 1.45 9.47
CA GLU A 53 7.24 0.49 8.85
C GLU A 53 7.03 0.80 7.36
N PHE A 54 6.88 2.06 7.00
CA PHE A 54 6.74 2.52 5.61
C PHE A 54 7.90 2.03 4.74
N MET A 55 9.15 2.25 5.18
CA MET A 55 10.33 1.81 4.42
C MET A 55 10.47 0.29 4.36
N ASN A 56 10.06 -0.43 5.40
CA ASN A 56 10.06 -1.89 5.40
C ASN A 56 9.04 -2.45 4.41
N LEU A 57 7.83 -1.91 4.40
CA LEU A 57 6.76 -2.29 3.47
C LEU A 57 7.12 -1.98 2.02
N LEU A 58 7.69 -0.79 1.76
CA LEU A 58 8.13 -0.39 0.42
C LEU A 58 9.20 -1.33 -0.14
N ARG A 59 10.16 -1.78 0.69
CA ARG A 59 11.14 -2.80 0.29
C ARG A 59 10.50 -4.18 0.10
N LYS A 60 9.55 -4.55 0.95
CA LYS A 60 8.90 -5.87 0.93
C LYS A 60 8.08 -6.08 -0.34
N ILE A 61 7.36 -5.06 -0.81
CA ILE A 61 6.47 -5.19 -1.98
C ILE A 61 7.19 -5.15 -3.34
N ARG A 62 8.47 -4.78 -3.36
CA ARG A 62 9.30 -4.75 -4.57
C ARG A 62 10.11 -6.03 -4.80
N LYS A 63 10.12 -6.94 -3.82
CA LYS A 63 10.68 -8.29 -3.97
C LYS A 63 9.63 -9.24 -4.51
#